data_AF-A0A6I4HXA8-F1
#
_entry.id   AF-A0A6I4HXA8-F1
#
_cell.length_a   1.000
_cell.length_b   1.000
_cell.length_c   1.000
_cell.angle_alpha   90.00
_cell.angle_beta   90.00
_cell.angle_gamma   90.00
#
_symmetry.space_group_name_H-M   'P 1'
#
loop_
_entity.id
_entity.type
_entity.pdbx_description
1 polymer ?
#
loop_
_entity_poly.entity_id
_entity_poly.type
_entity_poly.pdbx_seq_one_letter_code
_entity_poly.pdbx_strand_id
1 'polypeptide(L)'
;MGSLEHWQVTKSIFGIATFCLIFICNQPKTLRKYQEHAIPKLEIDSSLTAGKNVFYYRLLLKVGKETRELYRVKNRDHSIEFKRQRIKQPLQFISYEVYDLPTGVTWNVLFHSISKLCYVTDHYDFEAMGDKLIANSVDFNHMTAKVLTYRTKRIYTIKLKKIWPE
;
A
#
# COMPACT_ATOMS: atom_id res chain seq x y z
N MET A 1 -53.51 -18.27 43.46
CA MET A 1 -52.86 -18.52 42.15
C MET A 1 -51.95 -17.34 41.84
N GLY A 2 -50.66 -17.50 42.10
CA GLY A 2 -49.59 -16.56 41.79
C GLY A 2 -48.35 -17.41 41.59
N SER A 3 -48.15 -17.81 40.33
CA SER A 3 -47.25 -18.88 39.89
C SER A 3 -45.79 -18.63 40.29
N LEU A 4 -45.17 -19.66 40.89
CA LEU A 4 -43.74 -19.77 41.21
C LEU A 4 -42.80 -19.64 39.98
N GLU A 5 -43.34 -19.53 38.76
CA GLU A 5 -42.57 -19.47 37.52
C GLU A 5 -41.78 -18.16 37.34
N HIS A 6 -42.17 -17.07 37.99
CA HIS A 6 -41.47 -15.78 37.84
C HIS A 6 -40.09 -15.73 38.53
N TRP A 7 -39.83 -16.62 39.50
CA TRP A 7 -38.58 -16.60 40.27
C TRP A 7 -37.46 -17.49 39.66
N GLN A 8 -37.82 -18.38 38.73
CA GLN A 8 -36.84 -19.20 38.01
C GLN A 8 -36.25 -18.49 36.80
N VAL A 9 -37.01 -17.62 36.13
CA VAL A 9 -36.53 -16.88 34.94
C VAL A 9 -35.49 -15.82 35.30
N THR A 10 -35.57 -15.21 36.49
CA THR A 10 -34.64 -14.15 36.92
C THR A 10 -33.23 -14.67 37.26
N LYS A 11 -33.10 -15.91 37.74
CA LYS A 11 -31.78 -16.49 38.04
C LYS A 11 -31.02 -16.92 36.78
N SER A 12 -31.72 -17.36 35.74
CA SER A 12 -31.09 -17.77 34.47
C SER A 12 -30.53 -16.59 33.68
N ILE A 13 -31.16 -15.42 33.71
CA ILE A 13 -30.68 -14.24 32.99
C ILE A 13 -29.43 -13.65 33.66
N PHE A 14 -29.36 -13.67 35.01
CA PHE A 14 -28.19 -13.18 35.73
C PHE A 14 -26.95 -14.10 35.55
N GLY A 15 -27.16 -15.42 35.46
CA GLY A 15 -26.08 -16.37 35.20
C GLY A 15 -25.45 -16.23 33.82
N ILE A 16 -26.27 -16.02 32.77
CA ILE A 16 -25.80 -15.89 31.38
C ILE A 16 -25.10 -14.54 31.16
N ALA A 17 -25.62 -13.44 31.72
CA ALA A 17 -24.97 -12.13 31.61
C ALA A 17 -23.58 -12.11 32.27
N THR A 18 -23.42 -12.82 33.38
CA THR A 18 -22.13 -12.95 34.09
C THR A 18 -21.16 -13.85 33.31
N PHE A 19 -21.65 -14.92 32.68
CA PHE A 19 -20.82 -15.82 31.85
C PHE A 19 -20.32 -15.15 30.57
N CYS A 20 -21.14 -14.32 29.91
CA CYS A 20 -20.73 -13.55 28.74
C CYS A 20 -19.68 -12.48 29.07
N LEU A 21 -19.78 -11.82 30.23
CA LEU A 21 -18.77 -10.86 30.69
C LEU A 21 -17.44 -11.54 31.03
N ILE A 22 -17.46 -12.74 31.61
CA ILE A 22 -16.25 -13.51 31.89
C ILE A 22 -15.62 -14.02 30.59
N PHE A 23 -16.39 -14.43 29.57
CA PHE A 23 -15.82 -14.86 28.28
C PHE A 23 -15.23 -13.71 27.44
N ILE A 24 -15.71 -12.47 27.64
CA ILE A 24 -15.12 -11.27 27.01
C ILE A 24 -13.84 -10.83 27.78
N CYS A 25 -13.79 -11.02 29.09
CA CYS A 25 -12.65 -10.62 29.93
C CYS A 25 -11.56 -11.70 30.08
N ASN A 26 -11.89 -13.00 29.93
CA ASN A 26 -10.97 -14.14 29.96
C ASN A 26 -10.73 -14.76 28.58
N GLN A 27 -10.75 -13.94 27.51
CA GLN A 27 -10.03 -14.33 26.31
C GLN A 27 -8.55 -14.49 26.72
N PRO A 28 -7.95 -15.67 26.54
CA PRO A 28 -6.54 -15.83 26.84
C PRO A 28 -5.77 -14.80 26.00
N LYS A 29 -4.76 -14.15 26.60
CA LYS A 29 -3.87 -13.16 25.96
C LYS A 29 -3.21 -13.68 24.66
N THR A 30 -3.42 -14.94 24.31
CA THR A 30 -2.99 -15.60 23.07
C THR A 30 -3.80 -15.22 21.82
N LEU A 31 -4.97 -14.59 21.92
CA LEU A 31 -5.71 -14.06 20.74
C LEU A 31 -5.45 -12.57 20.44
N ARG A 32 -4.63 -11.89 21.27
CA ARG A 32 -4.05 -10.56 20.99
C ARG A 32 -2.62 -10.63 20.48
N LYS A 33 -2.25 -11.75 19.84
CA LYS A 33 -1.30 -11.70 18.73
C LYS A 33 -2.10 -11.61 17.44
N TYR A 34 -2.84 -10.52 17.25
CA TYR A 34 -2.73 -9.90 15.94
C TYR A 34 -1.23 -9.65 15.84
N GLN A 35 -0.57 -10.42 14.97
CA GLN A 35 0.78 -10.08 14.58
C GLN A 35 0.75 -8.57 14.39
N GLU A 36 1.53 -7.84 15.17
CA GLU A 36 2.18 -6.65 14.67
C GLU A 36 3.00 -7.14 13.47
N HIS A 37 2.33 -7.49 12.38
CA HIS A 37 2.85 -7.37 11.07
C HIS A 37 3.06 -5.88 10.96
N ALA A 38 4.24 -5.46 11.39
CA ALA A 38 4.78 -4.15 11.16
C ALA A 38 4.31 -3.74 9.77
N ILE A 39 3.41 -2.76 9.72
CA ILE A 39 2.81 -2.33 8.47
C ILE A 39 4.00 -2.08 7.54
N PRO A 40 4.11 -2.80 6.41
CA PRO A 40 5.27 -2.69 5.55
C PRO A 40 5.50 -1.21 5.25
N LYS A 41 6.61 -0.67 5.75
CA LYS A 41 6.93 0.74 5.63
C LYS A 41 7.78 0.90 4.38
N LEU A 42 7.32 1.74 3.46
CA LEU A 42 8.11 2.13 2.31
C LEU A 42 8.89 3.39 2.65
N GLU A 43 10.20 3.32 2.46
CA GLU A 43 11.14 4.42 2.66
C GLU A 43 11.92 4.70 1.39
N ILE A 44 12.30 5.96 1.21
CA ILE A 44 13.16 6.37 0.11
C ILE A 44 14.54 6.60 0.68
N ASP A 45 15.55 6.07 0.00
CA ASP A 45 16.94 6.25 0.35
C ASP A 45 17.75 6.63 -0.90
N SER A 46 18.88 7.31 -0.70
CA SER A 46 19.79 7.71 -1.78
C SER A 46 21.20 7.24 -1.47
N SER A 47 21.90 6.75 -2.49
CA SER A 47 23.30 6.33 -2.35
C SER A 47 24.14 6.87 -3.51
N LEU A 48 25.33 7.38 -3.20
CA LEU A 48 26.30 7.84 -4.18
C LEU A 48 27.25 6.70 -4.54
N THR A 49 27.55 6.54 -5.83
CA THR A 49 28.65 5.67 -6.25
C THR A 49 29.95 6.46 -6.35
N ALA A 50 30.97 6.02 -5.61
CA ALA A 50 32.29 6.64 -5.64
C ALA A 50 32.86 6.68 -7.07
N GLY A 51 33.39 7.83 -7.48
CA GLY A 51 34.15 8.01 -8.73
C GLY A 51 33.33 8.32 -9.99
N LYS A 52 31.99 8.43 -9.94
CA LYS A 52 31.18 8.75 -11.14
C LYS A 52 30.14 9.87 -10.98
N ASN A 53 30.03 10.50 -9.79
CA ASN A 53 28.97 11.47 -9.48
C ASN A 53 27.56 11.00 -9.88
N VAL A 54 27.32 9.68 -9.82
CA VAL A 54 26.02 9.08 -10.10
C VAL A 54 25.33 8.78 -8.79
N PHE A 55 24.10 9.27 -8.65
CA PHE A 55 23.25 8.95 -7.53
C PHE A 55 22.25 7.87 -7.91
N TYR A 56 22.00 6.99 -6.96
CA TYR A 56 20.96 5.99 -7.05
C TYR A 56 19.91 6.31 -6.00
N TYR A 57 18.68 6.54 -6.45
CA TYR A 57 17.52 6.59 -5.57
C TYR A 57 16.92 5.20 -5.48
N ARG A 58 16.61 4.80 -4.25
CA ARG A 58 16.12 3.47 -3.92
C ARG A 58 14.79 3.59 -3.20
N LEU A 59 13.81 2.83 -3.64
CA LEU A 59 12.60 2.58 -2.87
C LEU A 59 12.81 1.30 -2.06
N LEU A 60 12.80 1.43 -0.74
CA LEU A 60 13.07 0.36 0.20
C LEU A 60 11.78 -0.06 0.91
N LEU A 61 11.53 -1.36 0.97
CA LEU A 61 10.52 -1.97 1.83
C LEU A 61 11.13 -2.38 3.15
N LYS A 62 10.62 -1.83 4.24
CA LYS A 62 10.97 -2.21 5.60
C LYS A 62 9.84 -3.03 6.23
N VAL A 63 10.14 -4.28 6.58
CA VAL A 63 9.22 -5.18 7.28
C VAL A 63 9.92 -5.71 8.52
N GLY A 64 9.52 -5.20 9.70
CA GLY A 64 10.23 -5.49 10.94
C GLY A 64 11.68 -5.00 10.89
N LYS A 65 12.65 -5.91 11.04
CA LYS A 65 14.09 -5.62 10.93
C LYS A 65 14.65 -5.79 9.52
N GLU A 66 13.89 -6.37 8.60
CA GLU A 66 14.35 -6.58 7.23
C GLU A 66 14.15 -5.32 6.40
N THR A 67 15.16 -4.96 5.60
CA THR A 67 15.08 -3.93 4.57
C THR A 67 15.38 -4.58 3.22
N ARG A 68 14.48 -4.41 2.26
CA ARG A 68 14.62 -4.91 0.90
C ARG A 68 14.49 -3.76 -0.10
N GLU A 69 15.31 -3.77 -1.14
CA GLU A 69 15.18 -2.82 -2.24
C GLU A 69 14.10 -3.31 -3.20
N LEU A 70 13.10 -2.47 -3.48
CA LEU A 70 12.02 -2.76 -4.43
C LEU A 70 12.30 -2.16 -5.81
N TYR A 71 12.93 -0.98 -5.84
CA TYR A 71 13.15 -0.24 -7.07
C TYR A 71 14.38 0.64 -6.95
N ARG A 72 15.14 0.77 -8.04
CA ARG A 72 16.35 1.58 -8.12
C ARG A 72 16.35 2.39 -9.41
N VAL A 73 16.59 3.69 -9.29
CA VAL A 73 16.74 4.59 -10.43
C VAL A 73 18.08 5.29 -10.36
N LYS A 74 18.79 5.27 -11.49
CA LYS A 74 20.02 6.01 -11.68
C LYS A 74 19.70 7.44 -12.10
N ASN A 75 20.23 8.43 -11.38
CA ASN A 75 20.11 9.83 -11.75
C ASN A 75 21.47 10.53 -11.63
N ARG A 76 21.85 11.25 -12.69
CA ARG A 76 23.09 12.03 -12.75
C ARG A 76 22.95 13.42 -12.14
N ASP A 77 21.75 13.98 -12.14
CA ASP A 77 21.48 15.38 -11.82
C ASP A 77 20.83 15.57 -10.43
N HIS A 78 20.73 14.48 -9.64
CA HIS A 78 20.29 14.47 -8.23
C HIS A 78 18.86 14.99 -8.01
N SER A 79 18.00 14.83 -9.00
CA SER A 79 16.73 15.55 -9.05
C SER A 79 15.56 14.61 -9.35
N ILE A 80 15.41 13.56 -8.55
CA ILE A 80 14.18 12.76 -8.49
C ILE A 80 13.44 13.07 -7.20
N GLU A 81 12.13 13.19 -7.30
CA GLU A 81 11.23 13.29 -6.14
C GLU A 81 10.31 12.08 -6.08
N PHE A 82 10.20 11.49 -4.89
CA PHE A 82 9.22 10.46 -4.60
C PHE A 82 8.09 11.05 -3.76
N LYS A 83 6.87 10.98 -4.26
CA LYS A 83 5.69 11.49 -3.57
C LYS A 83 4.67 10.39 -3.39
N ARG A 84 4.31 10.11 -2.14
CA ARG A 84 3.18 9.23 -1.86
C ARG A 84 1.88 9.91 -2.30
N GLN A 85 1.12 9.27 -3.20
CA GLN A 85 -0.20 9.77 -3.54
C GLN A 85 -1.19 9.55 -2.40
N ARG A 86 -1.94 10.60 -2.05
CA ARG A 86 -3.09 10.48 -1.15
C ARG A 86 -4.23 9.83 -1.93
N ILE A 87 -4.39 8.54 -1.70
CA ILE A 87 -5.47 7.74 -2.28
C ILE A 87 -6.59 7.60 -1.24
N LYS A 88 -7.84 7.88 -1.63
CA LYS A 88 -8.99 7.62 -0.76
C LYS A 88 -9.12 6.10 -0.59
N GLN A 89 -9.15 5.64 0.67
CA GLN A 89 -9.48 4.26 0.99
C GLN A 89 -10.88 3.90 0.44
N PRO A 90 -11.15 2.64 0.04
CA PRO A 90 -10.47 1.40 0.46
C PRO A 90 -9.66 0.69 -0.64
N LEU A 91 -8.76 1.37 -1.35
CA LEU A 91 -7.90 0.68 -2.33
C LEU A 91 -6.90 -0.28 -1.65
N GLN A 92 -6.74 -1.47 -2.23
CA GLN A 92 -5.82 -2.51 -1.76
C GLN A 92 -4.34 -2.23 -2.15
N PHE A 93 -3.99 -0.98 -2.47
CA PHE A 93 -2.63 -0.64 -2.85
C PHE A 93 -2.23 0.77 -2.40
N ILE A 94 -0.91 0.98 -2.33
CA ILE A 94 -0.27 2.28 -2.09
C ILE A 94 0.45 2.69 -3.37
N SER A 95 0.26 3.95 -3.80
CA SER A 95 0.99 4.51 -4.96
C SER A 95 2.03 5.53 -4.52
N TYR A 96 3.20 5.45 -5.13
CA TYR A 96 4.27 6.43 -5.06
C TYR A 96 4.53 6.96 -6.47
N GLU A 97 4.35 8.25 -6.67
CA GLU A 97 4.82 8.95 -7.85
C GLU A 97 6.33 9.14 -7.74
N VAL A 98 7.00 8.92 -8.85
CA VAL A 98 8.41 9.21 -9.04
C VAL A 98 8.50 10.24 -10.14
N TYR A 99 8.89 11.45 -9.77
CA TYR A 99 9.08 12.57 -10.68
C TYR A 99 10.55 12.69 -11.01
N ASP A 100 10.89 12.53 -12.28
CA ASP A 100 12.23 12.84 -12.79
C ASP A 100 12.25 14.30 -13.25
N LEU A 101 12.76 15.19 -12.40
CA LEU A 101 12.68 16.64 -12.62
C LEU A 101 13.31 17.13 -13.93
N PRO A 102 14.45 16.60 -14.42
CA PRO A 102 15.08 17.06 -15.65
C PRO A 102 14.27 16.70 -16.89
N THR A 103 13.67 15.50 -16.92
CA THR A 103 12.89 15.03 -18.07
C THR A 103 11.42 15.42 -17.97
N GLY A 104 10.95 15.74 -16.76
CA GLY A 104 9.54 15.97 -16.47
C GLY A 104 8.68 14.70 -16.50
N VAL A 105 9.31 13.52 -16.64
CA VAL A 105 8.61 12.24 -16.71
C VAL A 105 8.15 11.84 -15.30
N THR A 106 6.93 11.33 -15.21
CA THR A 106 6.37 10.78 -13.97
C THR A 106 6.01 9.32 -14.18
N TRP A 107 6.43 8.43 -13.29
CA TRP A 107 5.92 7.06 -13.22
C TRP A 107 5.39 6.74 -11.83
N ASN A 108 4.59 5.69 -11.73
CA ASN A 108 4.01 5.25 -10.46
C ASN A 108 4.57 3.89 -10.06
N VAL A 109 4.98 3.78 -8.80
CA VAL A 109 5.27 2.52 -8.13
C VAL A 109 4.08 2.15 -7.25
N LEU A 110 3.48 1.00 -7.55
CA LEU A 110 2.25 0.48 -6.95
C LEU A 110 2.60 -0.71 -6.06
N PHE A 111 2.32 -0.60 -4.77
CA PHE A 111 2.47 -1.69 -3.80
C PHE A 111 1.11 -2.23 -3.42
N HIS A 112 0.80 -3.46 -3.82
CA HIS A 112 -0.45 -4.13 -3.46
C HIS A 112 -0.37 -4.68 -2.03
N SER A 113 -1.19 -4.15 -1.13
CA SER A 113 -1.07 -4.40 0.31
C SER A 113 -1.47 -5.81 0.72
N ILE A 114 -2.29 -6.51 -0.07
CA ILE A 114 -2.73 -7.88 0.22
C ILE A 114 -1.71 -8.89 -0.28
N SER A 115 -1.50 -8.94 -1.60
CA SER A 115 -0.55 -9.88 -2.23
C SER A 115 0.92 -9.52 -2.03
N LYS A 116 1.20 -8.34 -1.45
CA LYS A 116 2.53 -7.77 -1.25
C LYS A 116 3.32 -7.56 -2.55
N LEU A 117 2.70 -7.65 -3.72
CA LEU A 117 3.38 -7.48 -5.00
C LEU A 117 3.67 -6.00 -5.28
N CYS A 118 4.79 -5.72 -5.94
CA CYS A 118 5.13 -4.38 -6.39
C CYS A 118 5.22 -4.33 -7.91
N TYR A 119 4.58 -3.31 -8.47
CA TYR A 119 4.52 -3.03 -9.89
C TYR A 119 4.96 -1.60 -10.16
N VAL A 120 5.58 -1.37 -11.31
CA VAL A 120 5.81 -0.03 -11.86
C VAL A 120 4.95 0.13 -13.10
N THR A 121 4.45 1.32 -13.34
CA THR A 121 3.89 1.66 -14.65
C THR A 121 4.99 1.55 -15.69
N ASP A 122 4.81 0.67 -16.68
CA ASP A 122 5.72 0.55 -17.80
C ASP A 122 5.84 1.93 -18.46
N HIS A 123 7.08 2.40 -18.66
CA HIS A 123 7.45 3.82 -18.76
C HIS A 123 6.38 4.68 -19.45
N TYR A 124 5.88 5.69 -18.71
CA TYR A 124 5.03 6.73 -19.27
C TYR A 124 5.69 7.34 -20.50
N ASP A 125 4.92 7.51 -21.57
CA ASP A 125 5.37 8.14 -22.80
C ASP A 125 5.97 9.54 -22.49
N PHE A 126 7.03 9.94 -23.17
CA PHE A 126 7.68 11.25 -22.97
C PHE A 126 6.70 12.40 -23.26
N GLU A 127 5.68 12.17 -24.07
CA GLU A 127 4.63 13.17 -24.34
C GLU A 127 3.55 13.28 -23.24
N ALA A 128 3.55 12.37 -22.26
CA ALA A 128 2.56 12.26 -21.19
C ALA A 128 2.81 13.21 -19.99
N MET A 129 3.53 14.33 -20.19
CA MET A 129 3.75 15.32 -19.13
C MET A 129 2.42 15.78 -18.52
N GLY A 130 2.24 15.48 -17.24
CA GLY A 130 1.04 15.84 -16.47
C GLY A 130 -0.09 14.82 -16.51
N ASP A 131 0.07 13.69 -17.22
CA ASP A 131 -0.91 12.62 -17.23
C ASP A 131 -1.11 12.02 -15.84
N LYS A 132 -2.37 11.73 -15.51
CA LYS A 132 -2.75 11.31 -14.16
C LYS A 132 -3.22 9.87 -14.16
N LEU A 133 -2.60 9.04 -13.31
CA LEU A 133 -3.10 7.71 -13.00
C LEU A 133 -4.52 7.78 -12.42
N ILE A 134 -5.45 7.02 -13.01
CA ILE A 134 -6.80 6.86 -12.47
C ILE A 134 -6.74 5.74 -11.44
N ALA A 135 -6.62 6.08 -10.15
CA ALA A 135 -6.38 5.11 -9.08
C ALA A 135 -7.38 3.94 -9.05
N ASN A 136 -8.67 4.18 -9.31
CA ASN A 136 -9.70 3.14 -9.31
C ASN A 136 -9.69 2.24 -10.56
N SER A 137 -8.78 2.46 -11.51
CA SER A 137 -8.63 1.66 -12.73
C SER A 137 -7.49 0.66 -12.69
N VAL A 138 -6.72 0.65 -11.59
CA VAL A 138 -5.58 -0.25 -11.43
C VAL A 138 -6.10 -1.69 -11.28
N ASP A 139 -5.71 -2.54 -12.22
CA ASP A 139 -6.04 -3.96 -12.24
C ASP A 139 -4.74 -4.78 -12.19
N PHE A 140 -4.46 -5.36 -11.03
CA PHE A 140 -3.28 -6.19 -10.82
C PHE A 140 -3.39 -7.58 -11.45
N ASN A 141 -4.60 -8.11 -11.69
CA ASN A 141 -4.79 -9.41 -12.33
C ASN A 141 -4.43 -9.32 -13.81
N HIS A 142 -4.87 -8.25 -14.47
CA HIS A 142 -4.55 -7.99 -15.87
C HIS A 142 -3.25 -7.21 -16.07
N MET A 143 -2.59 -6.80 -14.98
CA MET A 143 -1.38 -5.97 -15.01
C MET A 143 -1.54 -4.72 -15.87
N THR A 144 -2.65 -4.00 -15.67
CA THR A 144 -2.95 -2.76 -16.39
C THR A 144 -3.45 -1.67 -15.47
N ALA A 145 -3.35 -0.43 -15.94
CA ALA A 145 -4.01 0.70 -15.32
C ALA A 145 -4.44 1.69 -16.41
N LYS A 146 -5.40 2.56 -16.10
CA LYS A 146 -5.79 3.65 -16.99
C LYS A 146 -5.22 4.97 -16.49
N VAL A 147 -4.88 5.81 -17.44
CA VAL A 147 -4.33 7.15 -17.23
C VAL A 147 -5.15 8.16 -18.02
N LEU A 148 -5.37 9.33 -17.43
CA LEU A 148 -6.06 10.45 -18.07
C LEU A 148 -5.00 11.42 -18.61
N THR A 149 -5.00 11.64 -19.91
CA THR A 149 -4.11 12.61 -20.54
C THR A 149 -4.43 14.02 -20.07
N TYR A 150 -3.41 14.79 -19.70
CA TYR A 150 -3.64 16.20 -19.35
C TYR A 150 -4.03 17.02 -20.58
N ARG A 151 -3.32 16.81 -21.70
CA ARG A 151 -3.46 17.57 -22.95
C ARG A 151 -4.76 17.30 -23.70
N THR A 152 -5.08 16.02 -23.95
CA THR A 152 -6.23 15.64 -24.81
C THR A 152 -7.46 15.21 -24.02
N LYS A 153 -7.35 15.06 -22.69
CA LYS A 153 -8.40 14.50 -21.81
C LYS A 153 -8.89 13.10 -22.21
N ARG A 154 -8.13 12.40 -23.05
CA ARG A 154 -8.37 10.99 -23.41
C ARG A 154 -7.85 10.07 -22.32
N ILE A 155 -8.54 8.94 -22.16
CA ILE A 155 -8.13 7.85 -21.29
C ILE A 155 -7.48 6.77 -22.14
N TYR A 156 -6.29 6.32 -21.75
CA TYR A 156 -5.63 5.17 -22.37
C TYR A 156 -5.17 4.18 -21.30
N THR A 157 -4.90 2.95 -21.75
CA THR A 157 -4.49 1.85 -20.88
C THR A 157 -2.99 1.68 -20.98
N ILE A 158 -2.32 1.64 -19.83
CA ILE A 158 -0.90 1.35 -19.69
C ILE A 158 -0.72 -0.02 -19.06
N LYS A 159 0.44 -0.63 -19.33
CA LYS A 159 0.84 -1.89 -18.69
C LYS A 159 1.54 -1.62 -17.37
N LEU A 160 1.38 -2.56 -16.45
CA LEU A 160 2.11 -2.62 -15.20
C LEU A 160 3.19 -3.69 -15.34
N LYS A 161 4.43 -3.32 -15.04
CA LYS A 161 5.56 -4.23 -15.00
C LYS A 161 5.79 -4.65 -13.56
N LYS A 162 5.68 -5.95 -13.27
CA LYS A 162 6.04 -6.52 -11.97
C LYS A 162 7.53 -6.29 -11.73
N ILE A 163 7.88 -5.76 -10.56
CA ILE A 163 9.26 -5.53 -10.14
C ILE A 163 9.60 -6.26 -8.84
N TRP A 164 8.59 -6.81 -8.13
CA TRP A 164 8.81 -7.60 -6.91
C TRP A 164 7.59 -8.45 -6.50
N PRO A 165 7.82 -9.60 -5.80
CA PRO A 165 9.04 -10.41 -5.82
C PRO A 165 9.24 -10.98 -7.22
N GLU A 166 10.48 -11.26 -7.65
CA GLU A 166 10.75 -11.85 -8.97
C GLU A 166 9.94 -13.14 -9.15
#